data_AF-A0A7C0UYI5-F1
#
_entry.id   AF-A0A7C0UYI5-F1
#
_cell.length_a   1.000
_cell.length_b   1.000
_cell.length_c   1.000
_cell.angle_alpha   90.00
_cell.angle_beta   90.00
_cell.angle_gamma   90.00
#
_symmetry.space_group_name_H-M   'P 1'
#
loop_
_entity.id
_entity.type
_entity.pdbx_description
1 polymer ?
#
loop_
_entity_poly.entity_id
_entity_poly.type
_entity_poly.pdbx_seq_one_letter_code
_entity_poly.pdbx_strand_id
1 'polypeptide(L)'
;VLYLSEVEAGTQLLAVNYRGRCRRIAVGRVKIERRPMIMIKAKVRNVEGSIILQKAETIALTSSNGRPLPVSQIKIGDKVLAHLTAVKGRHFGMAVDEFIVEK
;
A
#
# COMPACT_ATOMS: atom_id res chain seq x y z
N VAL A 1 -9.02 1.87 8.82
CA VAL A 1 -8.53 1.30 7.54
C VAL A 1 -8.55 -0.21 7.68
N LEU A 2 -9.17 -0.96 6.78
CA LEU A 2 -9.36 -2.41 6.96
C LEU A 2 -8.08 -3.21 6.70
N TYR A 3 -7.85 -4.27 7.46
CA TYR A 3 -6.94 -5.36 7.10
C TYR A 3 -7.57 -6.22 6.01
N LEU A 4 -6.75 -6.93 5.22
CA LEU A 4 -7.27 -7.84 4.18
C LEU A 4 -8.20 -8.91 4.77
N SER A 5 -7.98 -9.34 6.01
CA SER A 5 -8.83 -10.29 6.74
C SER A 5 -10.23 -9.75 7.09
N GLU A 6 -10.40 -8.42 7.07
CA GLU A 6 -11.67 -7.73 7.37
C GLU A 6 -12.42 -7.34 6.08
N VAL A 7 -11.85 -7.64 4.91
CA VAL A 7 -12.45 -7.33 3.62
C VAL A 7 -13.15 -8.58 3.06
N GLU A 8 -14.37 -8.40 2.60
CA GLU A 8 -15.17 -9.42 1.93
C GLU A 8 -15.79 -8.88 0.63
N ALA A 9 -16.49 -9.74 -0.11
CA ALA A 9 -17.24 -9.29 -1.28
C ALA A 9 -18.35 -8.32 -0.85
N GLY A 10 -18.51 -7.21 -1.56
CA GLY A 10 -19.46 -6.15 -1.23
C GLY A 10 -18.90 -5.06 -0.32
N THR A 11 -17.79 -5.29 0.39
CA THR A 11 -17.13 -4.26 1.21
C THR A 11 -16.86 -3.01 0.37
N GLN A 12 -17.26 -1.84 0.89
CA GLN A 12 -17.03 -0.55 0.24
C GLN A 12 -15.67 0.02 0.65
N LEU A 13 -14.83 0.33 -0.34
CA LEU A 13 -13.53 0.96 -0.14
C LEU A 13 -13.44 2.31 -0.86
N LEU A 14 -12.52 3.16 -0.41
CA LEU A 14 -12.20 4.41 -1.08
C LEU A 14 -11.04 4.18 -2.06
N ALA A 15 -11.32 4.29 -3.36
CA ALA A 15 -10.29 4.32 -4.38
C ALA A 15 -9.82 5.76 -4.58
N VAL A 16 -8.51 6.00 -4.44
CA VAL A 16 -7.87 7.31 -4.62
C VAL A 16 -6.95 7.26 -5.83
N ASN A 17 -7.10 8.20 -6.76
CA ASN A 17 -6.22 8.28 -7.92
C ASN A 17 -4.97 9.15 -7.65
N TYR A 18 -4.03 9.17 -8.59
CA TYR A 18 -2.77 9.92 -8.48
C TYR A 18 -2.92 11.44 -8.35
N ARG A 19 -4.13 11.99 -8.60
CA ARG A 19 -4.47 13.41 -8.42
C ARG A 19 -5.25 13.67 -7.13
N GLY A 20 -5.37 12.67 -6.25
CA GLY A 20 -6.15 12.76 -5.01
C GLY A 20 -7.67 12.73 -5.21
N ARG A 21 -8.19 12.42 -6.40
CA ARG A 21 -9.64 12.24 -6.59
C ARG A 21 -10.07 10.91 -6.04
N CYS A 22 -11.16 10.93 -5.30
CA CYS A 22 -11.67 9.77 -4.57
C CYS A 22 -13.01 9.29 -5.16
N ARG A 23 -13.23 7.98 -5.18
CA ARG A 23 -14.54 7.38 -5.44
C ARG A 23 -14.73 6.13 -4.58
N ARG A 24 -15.98 5.82 -4.24
CA ARG A 24 -16.30 4.55 -3.58
C ARG A 24 -16.30 3.40 -4.60
N ILE A 25 -15.80 2.25 -4.17
CA ILE A 25 -15.81 1.00 -4.93
C ILE A 25 -16.30 -0.16 -4.07
N ALA A 26 -17.00 -1.11 -4.68
CA ALA A 26 -17.31 -2.39 -4.05
C ALA A 26 -16.20 -3.41 -4.36
N VAL A 27 -15.77 -4.17 -3.35
CA VAL A 27 -14.86 -5.31 -3.56
C VAL A 27 -15.64 -6.47 -4.17
N GLY A 28 -15.18 -6.99 -5.31
CA GLY A 28 -15.85 -8.13 -5.95
C GLY A 28 -15.47 -9.48 -5.32
N ARG A 29 -14.20 -9.68 -5.02
CA ARG A 29 -13.69 -10.93 -4.43
C ARG A 29 -12.40 -10.66 -3.66
N VAL A 30 -12.24 -11.39 -2.55
CA VAL A 30 -10.99 -11.46 -1.79
C VAL A 30 -10.41 -12.87 -1.93
N LYS A 31 -9.10 -12.95 -2.11
CA LYS A 31 -8.36 -14.21 -2.23
C LYS A 31 -7.06 -14.09 -1.45
N ILE A 32 -6.66 -15.18 -0.83
CA ILE A 32 -5.34 -15.33 -0.21
C ILE A 32 -4.58 -16.37 -1.02
N GLU A 33 -3.40 -16.01 -1.51
CA GLU A 33 -2.53 -16.89 -2.28
C GLU A 33 -1.09 -16.76 -1.83
N ARG A 34 -0.30 -17.83 -1.99
CA ARG A 34 1.13 -17.83 -1.68
C ARG A 34 1.92 -17.34 -2.90
N ARG A 35 2.75 -16.32 -2.70
CA ARG A 35 3.66 -15.78 -3.70
C ARG A 35 4.97 -15.35 -3.02
N PRO A 36 6.10 -15.30 -3.75
CA PRO A 36 7.29 -14.61 -3.25
C PRO A 36 6.95 -13.17 -2.86
N MET A 37 7.53 -12.70 -1.75
CA MET A 37 7.38 -11.31 -1.30
C MET A 37 8.58 -10.48 -1.75
N ILE A 38 8.38 -9.18 -1.92
CA ILE A 38 9.43 -8.19 -2.14
C ILE A 38 9.27 -7.07 -1.11
N MET A 39 10.37 -6.65 -0.48
CA MET A 39 10.41 -5.47 0.37
C MET A 39 10.92 -4.28 -0.45
N ILE A 40 10.15 -3.20 -0.46
CA ILE A 40 10.53 -1.94 -1.10
C ILE A 40 10.76 -0.92 0.02
N LYS A 41 11.93 -0.28 0.00
CA LYS A 41 12.24 0.86 0.88
C LYS A 41 12.19 2.14 0.07
N ALA A 42 11.54 3.16 0.62
CA ALA A 42 11.39 4.46 -0.01
C ALA A 42 11.72 5.57 0.99
N LYS A 43 12.24 6.67 0.46
CA LYS A 43 12.57 7.87 1.24
C LYS A 43 11.81 9.06 0.70
N VAL A 44 11.18 9.81 1.58
CA VAL A 44 10.56 11.10 1.29
C VAL A 44 11.15 12.13 2.25
N ARG A 45 11.99 13.04 1.71
CA ARG A 45 12.77 13.99 2.53
C ARG A 45 13.60 13.25 3.59
N ASN A 46 13.30 13.45 4.87
CA ASN A 46 14.00 12.83 6.00
C ASN A 46 13.26 11.62 6.58
N VAL A 47 12.15 11.20 5.96
CA VAL A 47 11.36 10.05 6.41
C VAL A 47 11.65 8.87 5.50
N GLU A 48 12.00 7.74 6.10
CA GLU A 48 12.15 6.46 5.41
C GLU A 48 11.02 5.53 5.83
N GLY A 49 10.54 4.75 4.88
CA GLY A 49 9.49 3.76 5.10
C GLY A 49 9.70 2.55 4.22
N SER A 50 9.11 1.43 4.61
CA SER A 50 9.14 0.20 3.84
C SER A 50 7.73 -0.35 3.64
N ILE A 51 7.57 -1.15 2.60
CA ILE A 51 6.37 -1.94 2.36
C ILE A 51 6.77 -3.31 1.83
N ILE A 52 6.09 -4.36 2.29
CA ILE A 52 6.24 -5.72 1.77
C ILE A 52 5.05 -6.01 0.86
N LEU A 53 5.33 -6.39 -0.39
CA LEU A 53 4.31 -6.67 -1.42
C LEU A 53 4.52 -8.05 -2.03
N GLN A 54 3.46 -8.65 -2.55
CA GLN A 54 3.58 -9.87 -3.34
C GLN A 54 4.23 -9.56 -4.69
N LYS A 55 5.29 -10.31 -5.05
CA LYS A 55 6.00 -10.14 -6.32
C LYS A 55 5.16 -10.70 -7.48
N ALA A 56 4.43 -9.81 -8.16
CA ALA A 56 3.64 -10.12 -9.35
C ALA A 56 3.52 -8.89 -10.25
N GLU A 57 3.32 -9.09 -11.56
CA GLU A 57 3.16 -7.99 -12.53
C GLU A 57 1.88 -7.17 -12.31
N THR A 58 0.80 -7.84 -11.88
CA THR A 58 -0.50 -7.21 -11.60
C THR A 58 -0.52 -6.40 -10.30
N ILE A 59 0.51 -6.52 -9.47
CA ILE A 59 0.71 -5.69 -8.28
C ILE A 59 1.60 -4.53 -8.68
N ALA A 60 1.05 -3.31 -8.65
CA ALA A 60 1.75 -2.12 -9.11
C ALA A 60 1.64 -0.97 -8.10
N LEU A 61 2.73 -0.22 -7.97
CA LEU A 61 2.73 1.07 -7.30
C LEU A 61 2.34 2.18 -8.27
N THR A 62 1.87 3.31 -7.76
CA THR A 62 1.52 4.45 -8.60
C THR A 62 2.73 5.37 -8.76
N SER A 63 3.18 5.62 -9.98
CA SER A 63 4.26 6.58 -10.25
C SER A 63 3.82 8.03 -10.04
N SER A 64 4.77 8.97 -10.04
CA SER A 64 4.47 10.41 -9.97
C SER A 64 3.61 10.95 -11.12
N ASN A 65 3.59 10.29 -12.28
CA ASN A 65 2.76 10.66 -13.43
C ASN A 65 1.45 9.85 -13.53
N GLY A 66 1.14 9.04 -12.51
CA GLY A 66 -0.10 8.25 -12.44
C GLY A 66 -0.09 6.97 -13.24
N ARG A 67 1.05 6.57 -13.79
CA ARG A 67 1.20 5.27 -14.46
C ARG A 67 1.43 4.16 -13.42
N PRO A 68 0.88 2.95 -13.64
CA PRO A 68 1.23 1.80 -12.83
C PRO A 68 2.71 1.44 -13.05
N LEU A 69 3.42 1.18 -11.96
CA LEU A 69 4.78 0.66 -11.94
C LEU A 69 4.73 -0.74 -11.29
N PRO A 70 4.77 -1.83 -12.09
CA PRO A 70 4.74 -3.20 -11.57
C PRO A 70 5.86 -3.46 -10.57
N VAL A 71 5.55 -4.11 -9.46
CA VAL A 71 6.57 -4.43 -8.44
C VAL A 71 7.60 -5.44 -8.93
N SER A 72 7.29 -6.22 -9.97
CA SER A 72 8.24 -7.11 -10.63
C SER A 72 9.32 -6.38 -11.44
N GLN A 73 9.12 -5.10 -11.77
CA GLN A 73 10.00 -4.29 -12.62
C GLN A 73 10.60 -3.09 -11.89
N ILE A 74 10.27 -2.89 -10.61
CA ILE A 74 10.76 -1.76 -9.83
C ILE A 74 12.28 -1.82 -9.65
N LYS A 75 12.93 -0.67 -9.73
CA LYS A 75 14.38 -0.53 -9.53
C LYS A 75 14.72 0.67 -8.66
N ILE A 76 15.96 0.67 -8.16
CA ILE A 76 16.51 1.80 -7.40
C ILE A 76 16.45 3.06 -8.27
N GLY A 77 15.93 4.15 -7.68
CA GLY A 77 15.75 5.44 -8.36
C GLY A 77 14.34 5.69 -8.89
N ASP A 78 13.48 4.67 -8.96
CA ASP A 78 12.08 4.87 -9.33
C ASP A 78 11.33 5.72 -8.29
N LYS A 79 10.42 6.56 -8.77
CA LYS A 79 9.61 7.46 -7.94
C LYS A 79 8.16 6.99 -7.92
N VAL A 80 7.63 6.76 -6.72
CA VAL A 80 6.26 6.33 -6.47
C VAL A 80 5.55 7.30 -5.53
N LEU A 81 4.23 7.33 -5.61
CA LEU A 81 3.40 8.05 -4.66
C LEU A 81 3.32 7.29 -3.34
N ALA A 82 3.46 8.02 -2.25
CA ALA A 82 3.30 7.53 -0.89
C ALA A 82 2.38 8.46 -0.11
N HIS A 83 1.60 7.90 0.81
CA HIS A 83 0.82 8.67 1.77
C HIS A 83 1.54 8.64 3.12
N LEU A 84 2.03 9.80 3.56
CA LEU A 84 2.68 9.95 4.86
C LEU A 84 1.62 10.21 5.92
N THR A 85 1.57 9.36 6.94
CA THR A 85 0.70 9.53 8.12
C THR A 85 1.52 10.07 9.29
N ALA A 86 0.91 10.90 10.14
CA ALA A 86 1.56 11.42 11.36
C ALA A 86 1.65 10.37 12.49
N VAL A 87 0.80 9.33 12.44
CA VAL A 87 0.68 8.30 13.51
C VAL A 87 1.52 7.07 13.17
N LYS A 88 2.30 6.58 14.15
CA LYS A 88 3.31 5.53 13.99
C LYS A 88 2.78 4.09 14.00
N GLY A 89 1.56 3.85 14.51
CA GLY A 89 0.99 2.50 14.63
C GLY A 89 -0.50 2.44 14.29
N ARG A 90 -0.96 1.23 13.95
CA ARG A 90 -2.39 0.92 13.76
C ARG A 90 -2.73 -0.47 14.29
N HIS A 91 -3.82 -0.56 15.04
CA HIS A 91 -4.37 -1.81 15.55
C HIS A 91 -5.84 -1.92 15.10
N PHE A 92 -6.22 -3.02 14.43
CA PHE A 92 -7.52 -3.17 13.76
C PHE A 92 -7.93 -1.95 12.92
N GLY A 93 -6.96 -1.32 12.27
CA GLY A 93 -7.23 -0.18 11.39
C GLY A 93 -7.43 1.16 12.07
N MET A 94 -7.41 1.20 13.41
CA MET A 94 -7.48 2.40 14.22
C MET A 94 -6.08 2.94 14.47
N ALA A 95 -5.94 4.26 14.43
CA ALA A 95 -4.69 4.93 14.76
C ALA A 95 -4.41 4.81 16.26
N VAL A 96 -3.23 4.31 16.61
CA VAL A 96 -2.80 4.16 18.01
C VAL A 96 -1.40 4.73 18.17
N ASP A 97 -1.12 5.31 19.33
CA ASP A 97 0.26 5.67 19.70
C ASP A 97 0.95 4.41 20.21
N GLU A 98 1.74 3.80 19.33
CA GLU A 98 2.34 2.48 19.56
C GLU A 98 3.84 2.56 19.38
N PHE A 99 4.56 1.88 20.28
CA PHE A 99 6.00 1.70 20.19
C PHE A 99 6.30 0.35 19.55
N ILE A 100 6.79 0.37 18.30
CA ILE A 100 7.15 -0.84 17.54
C ILE A 100 8.66 -0.84 17.31
N VAL A 101 9.32 -1.93 17.67
CA VAL A 101 10.72 -2.21 17.30
C VAL A 101 10.71 -3.39 16.34
N GLU A 102 10.97 -3.12 15.07
CA GLU A 102 11.17 -4.16 14.04
C GLU A 102 12.67 -4.54 14.00
N LYS A 103 12.99 -5.84 14.17
CA LYS A 103 14.35 -6.39 14.11
C LYS A 103 14.60 -7.08 12.77
#